data_AF-A0A6V8DZF6-F1
#
_entry.id   AF-A0A6V8DZF6-F1
#
_cell.length_a   1.000
_cell.length_b   1.000
_cell.length_c   1.000
_cell.angle_alpha   90.00
_cell.angle_beta   90.00
_cell.angle_gamma   90.00
#
_symmetry.space_group_name_H-M   'P 1'
#
loop_
_entity.id
_entity.type
_entity.pdbx_description
1 polymer ?
#
loop_
_entity_poly.entity_id
_entity_poly.type
_entity_poly.pdbx_seq_one_letter_code
_entity_poly.pdbx_strand_id
1 'polypeptide(L)'
;MESVTDPKLLEDRFFYKLGEFTYDRRKVVLAVGLIACLGMASMISMGADWAESWGEGDLESIEAASMRNNAFVAEDEGSQSFILLVHHNALDDSSEEWRTAV
;
A
#
# COMPACT_ATOMS: atom_id res chain seq x y z
N MET A 1 33.95 -6.55 36.21
CA MET A 1 34.39 -7.73 35.44
C MET A 1 34.67 -7.21 34.05
N GLU A 2 35.91 -6.83 33.80
CA GLU A 2 36.35 -6.32 32.50
C GLU A 2 36.19 -7.49 31.52
N SER A 3 35.39 -7.31 30.46
CA SER A 3 35.28 -8.31 29.40
C SER A 3 36.59 -8.28 28.63
N VAL A 4 37.62 -8.93 29.17
CA VAL A 4 38.96 -9.06 28.59
C VAL A 4 38.90 -10.10 27.48
N THR A 5 38.13 -9.80 26.44
CA THR A 5 38.27 -10.56 25.19
C THR A 5 39.49 -9.98 24.48
N ASP A 6 40.57 -10.76 24.40
CA ASP A 6 41.78 -10.37 23.68
C ASP A 6 41.41 -10.03 22.22
N PRO A 7 41.69 -8.79 21.74
CA PRO A 7 41.37 -8.37 20.38
C PRO A 7 41.87 -9.33 19.31
N LYS A 8 43.00 -10.00 19.57
CA LYS A 8 43.59 -10.99 18.65
C LYS A 8 42.68 -12.19 18.39
N LEU A 9 41.84 -12.55 19.35
CA LEU A 9 40.88 -13.65 19.21
C LEU A 9 39.69 -13.28 18.31
N LEU A 10 39.51 -11.98 18.03
CA LEU A 10 38.42 -11.44 17.23
C LEU A 10 38.88 -11.00 15.84
N GLU A 11 40.18 -10.92 15.56
CA GLU A 11 40.74 -10.42 14.31
C GLU A 11 40.14 -11.08 13.07
N ASP A 12 39.84 -12.37 13.09
CA ASP A 12 39.21 -13.09 11.96
C ASP A 12 37.69 -12.99 11.89
N ARG A 13 37.05 -12.35 12.87
CA ARG A 13 35.59 -12.18 12.89
C ARG A 13 35.19 -11.06 11.94
N PHE A 14 34.15 -11.32 11.14
CA PHE A 14 33.62 -10.35 10.18
C PHE A 14 33.27 -9.00 10.83
N PHE A 15 32.55 -9.01 11.96
CA PHE A 15 32.16 -7.78 12.66
C PHE A 15 33.35 -7.02 13.24
N TYR A 16 34.44 -7.70 13.60
CA TYR A 16 35.66 -7.04 14.07
C TYR A 16 36.33 -6.27 12.93
N LYS A 17 36.54 -6.93 11.78
CA LYS A 17 37.09 -6.28 10.57
C LYS A 17 36.19 -5.15 10.06
N LEU A 18 34.87 -5.32 10.13
CA LEU A 18 33.91 -4.27 9.74
C LEU A 18 33.94 -3.08 10.71
N GLY A 19 34.08 -3.34 12.01
CA GLY A 19 34.23 -2.31 13.03
C GLY A 19 35.52 -1.52 12.86
N GLU A 20 36.63 -2.22 12.61
CA GLU A 20 37.94 -1.61 12.30
C GLU A 20 37.86 -0.73 11.04
N PHE A 21 37.29 -1.26 9.96
CA PHE A 21 37.04 -0.49 8.72
C PHE A 21 36.19 0.76 8.98
N THR A 22 35.13 0.62 9.78
CA THR A 22 34.24 1.73 10.14
C THR A 22 34.98 2.78 10.97
N TYR A 23 35.85 2.36 11.88
CA TYR A 23 36.66 3.25 12.71
C TYR A 23 37.71 4.03 11.89
N ASP A 24 38.42 3.35 11.00
CA ASP A 24 39.43 3.93 10.12
C ASP A 24 38.82 4.93 9.14
N ARG A 25 37.65 4.60 8.59
CA ARG A 25 36.92 5.43 7.63
C ARG A 25 35.77 6.22 8.25
N ARG A 26 35.79 6.46 9.57
CA ARG A 26 34.67 7.07 10.32
C ARG A 26 34.08 8.33 9.70
N LYS A 27 34.93 9.22 9.16
CA LYS A 27 34.46 10.46 8.51
C LYS A 27 33.66 10.18 7.23
N VAL A 28 34.12 9.21 6.44
CA VAL A 28 33.46 8.79 5.19
C VAL A 28 32.16 8.06 5.52
N VAL A 29 32.17 7.15 6.50
CA VAL A 29 30.98 6.42 6.93
C VAL A 29 29.91 7.38 7.44
N LEU A 30 30.28 8.37 8.27
CA LEU A 30 29.36 9.40 8.74
C LEU A 30 28.81 10.26 7.59
N ALA A 31 29.66 10.66 6.64
CA ALA A 31 29.22 11.45 5.49
C ALA A 31 28.23 10.66 4.61
N VAL A 32 28.52 9.40 4.31
CA VAL A 32 27.63 8.52 3.53
C VAL A 32 26.31 8.29 4.27
N GLY A 33 26.35 8.05 5.58
CA GLY A 33 25.14 7.91 6.39
C GLY A 33 24.26 9.16 6.38
N LEU A 34 24.87 10.35 6.52
CA LEU A 34 24.14 11.62 6.42
C LEU A 34 23.53 11.83 5.04
N ILE A 35 24.26 11.53 3.97
CA ILE A 35 23.74 11.62 2.59
C ILE A 35 22.58 10.66 2.39
N ALA A 36 22.67 9.42 2.89
CA ALA A 36 21.58 8.45 2.81
C ALA A 36 20.33 8.94 3.56
N CYS A 37 20.50 9.50 4.77
CA CYS A 37 19.39 10.08 5.52
C CYS A 37 18.73 11.24 4.77
N LEU A 38 19.52 12.15 4.18
CA LEU A 38 19.01 13.25 3.38
C LEU A 38 18.30 12.76 2.11
N GLY A 39 18.84 11.74 1.44
CA GLY A 39 18.21 11.13 0.27
C GLY A 39 16.86 10.50 0.62
N MET A 40 16.79 9.72 1.70
CA MET A 40 15.52 9.15 2.17
C MET A 40 14.52 10.24 2.60
N ALA A 41 14.99 11.28 3.31
CA ALA A 41 14.15 12.41 3.69
C ALA A 41 13.61 13.16 2.45
N SER A 42 14.40 13.29 1.38
CA SER A 42 13.93 13.92 0.14
C SER A 42 12.83 13.12 -0.57
N MET A 43 12.72 11.82 -0.33
CA MET A 43 11.62 11.03 -0.89
C MET A 43 10.26 11.37 -0.26
N ILE A 44 10.21 12.07 0.88
CA ILE A 44 8.94 12.53 1.48
C ILE A 44 8.21 13.52 0.56
N SER A 45 8.94 14.29 -0.25
CA SER A 45 8.32 15.23 -1.20
C SER A 45 7.87 14.57 -2.51
N MET A 46 8.33 13.35 -2.78
CA MET A 46 7.76 12.49 -3.81
C MET A 46 6.46 11.97 -3.18
N GLY A 47 5.34 12.56 -3.57
CA GLY A 47 4.03 12.31 -2.94
C GLY A 47 3.70 10.82 -2.80
N ALA A 48 2.69 10.51 -1.99
CA ALA A 48 2.29 9.13 -1.77
C ALA A 48 1.51 8.56 -2.96
N ASP A 49 2.14 8.42 -4.13
CA ASP A 49 1.56 7.70 -5.28
C ASP A 49 1.21 6.24 -4.91
N TRP A 50 1.85 5.71 -3.86
CA TRP A 50 1.51 4.42 -3.26
C TRP A 50 0.18 4.43 -2.48
N ALA A 51 -0.31 5.58 -2.00
CA ALA A 51 -1.61 5.68 -1.32
C ALA A 51 -2.77 5.55 -2.33
N GLU A 52 -2.57 6.03 -3.56
CA GLU A 52 -3.53 5.91 -4.66
C GLU A 52 -3.73 4.45 -5.10
N SER A 53 -2.70 3.60 -4.91
CA SER A 53 -2.75 2.15 -5.16
C SER A 53 -3.71 1.38 -4.23
N TRP A 54 -4.15 1.97 -3.10
CA TRP A 54 -4.99 1.30 -2.11
C TRP A 54 -6.49 1.68 -2.13
N GLY A 55 -6.97 2.43 -3.13
CA GLY A 55 -8.42 2.53 -3.36
C GLY A 55 -9.00 3.88 -3.79
N GLU A 56 -8.18 4.84 -4.24
CA GLU A 56 -8.65 6.13 -4.77
C GLU A 56 -8.45 6.29 -6.29
N GLY A 57 -8.13 5.20 -7.01
CA GLY A 57 -8.26 5.20 -8.48
C GLY A 57 -9.73 5.13 -8.91
N ASP A 58 -10.04 5.53 -10.15
CA ASP A 58 -11.34 5.35 -10.83
C ASP A 58 -11.75 3.86 -10.85
N LEU A 59 -12.25 3.39 -9.71
CA LEU A 59 -12.74 2.04 -9.53
C LEU A 59 -14.15 1.99 -10.10
N GLU A 60 -14.32 1.10 -11.08
CA GLU A 60 -15.61 0.82 -11.69
C GLU A 60 -16.69 0.50 -10.65
N SER A 61 -16.33 0.00 -9.46
CA SER A 61 -17.28 -0.25 -8.36
C SER A 61 -17.85 1.02 -7.72
N ILE A 62 -17.07 2.10 -7.63
CA ILE A 62 -17.53 3.40 -7.14
C ILE A 62 -18.42 4.05 -8.19
N GLU A 63 -18.02 3.99 -9.45
CA GLU A 63 -18.80 4.49 -10.58
C GLU A 63 -20.12 3.72 -10.73
N ALA A 64 -20.10 2.39 -10.60
CA ALA A 64 -21.29 1.55 -10.62
C ALA A 64 -22.24 1.82 -9.44
N ALA A 65 -21.69 2.09 -8.24
CA ALA A 65 -22.51 2.49 -7.09
C ALA A 65 -23.16 3.87 -7.31
N SER A 66 -22.44 4.81 -7.92
CA SER A 66 -22.95 6.14 -8.29
C SER A 66 -24.03 6.05 -9.37
N MET A 67 -23.79 5.29 -10.45
CA MET A 67 -24.77 5.05 -11.51
C MET A 67 -26.03 4.37 -10.97
N ARG A 68 -25.90 3.36 -10.09
CA ARG A 68 -27.05 2.74 -9.43
C ARG A 68 -27.83 3.75 -8.59
N ASN A 69 -27.14 4.58 -7.81
CA ASN A 69 -27.82 5.57 -6.98
C ASN A 69 -28.58 6.58 -7.84
N ASN A 70 -27.97 7.08 -8.91
CA ASN A 70 -28.59 8.04 -9.82
C ASN A 70 -29.77 7.44 -10.62
N ALA A 71 -29.67 6.16 -11.00
CA ALA A 71 -30.72 5.48 -11.76
C ALA A 71 -31.95 5.10 -10.92
N PHE A 72 -31.77 4.82 -9.62
CA PHE A 72 -32.82 4.23 -8.78
C PHE A 72 -33.23 5.07 -7.57
N VAL A 73 -32.46 6.09 -7.19
CA VAL A 73 -32.84 7.05 -6.14
C VAL A 73 -33.26 8.34 -6.81
N ALA A 74 -34.57 8.51 -6.97
CA ALA A 74 -35.14 9.80 -7.38
C ALA A 74 -34.83 10.86 -6.32
N GLU A 75 -34.56 12.10 -6.76
CA GLU A 75 -34.25 13.29 -5.94
C GLU A 75 -35.35 13.69 -4.92
N ASP A 76 -36.38 12.86 -4.72
CA ASP A 76 -37.40 13.11 -3.71
C ASP A 76 -36.89 12.62 -2.35
N GLU A 77 -36.54 13.60 -1.50
CA GLU A 77 -36.24 13.43 -0.08
C GLU A 77 -37.41 12.68 0.62
N GLY A 78 -37.29 11.37 0.74
CA GLY A 78 -38.25 10.53 1.48
C GLY A 78 -38.54 9.15 0.89
N SER A 79 -38.03 8.82 -0.30
CA SER A 79 -38.24 7.50 -0.89
C SER A 79 -37.44 6.40 -0.16
N GLN A 80 -38.13 5.49 0.52
CA GLN A 80 -37.53 4.24 1.01
C GLN A 80 -37.45 3.23 -0.13
N SER A 81 -36.25 2.99 -0.63
CA SER A 81 -35.99 1.90 -1.57
C SER A 81 -35.79 0.58 -0.83
N PHE A 82 -36.29 -0.51 -1.41
CA PHE A 82 -35.98 -1.86 -0.97
C PHE A 82 -35.52 -2.68 -2.17
N ILE A 83 -34.56 -3.58 -1.94
CA ILE A 83 -34.00 -4.43 -2.98
C ILE A 83 -34.79 -5.73 -2.98
N LEU A 84 -35.49 -6.03 -4.08
CA LEU A 84 -36.10 -7.33 -4.31
C LEU A 84 -35.09 -8.22 -5.04
N LEU A 85 -34.46 -9.13 -4.30
CA LEU A 85 -33.63 -10.19 -4.88
C LEU A 85 -34.54 -11.33 -5.33
N VAL A 86 -34.81 -11.41 -6.64
CA VAL A 86 -35.60 -12.52 -7.22
C VAL A 86 -34.65 -13.62 -7.67
N HIS A 87 -34.70 -14.76 -6.97
CA HIS A 87 -34.03 -15.97 -7.43
C HIS A 87 -34.96 -16.75 -8.37
N HIS A 88 -34.48 -17.08 -9.57
CA HIS A 88 -35.17 -17.96 -10.49
C HIS A 88 -34.30 -19.19 -10.78
N ASN A 89 -34.87 -20.39 -10.65
CA ASN A 89 -34.13 -21.65 -10.73
C ASN A 89 -33.54 -21.94 -12.12
N ALA A 90 -34.06 -21.30 -13.17
CA ALA A 90 -33.70 -21.59 -14.56
C ALA A 90 -33.26 -20.36 -15.37
N LEU A 91 -33.35 -19.16 -14.78
CA LEU A 91 -33.03 -17.90 -15.47
C LEU A 91 -32.17 -17.08 -14.53
N ASP A 92 -30.99 -16.72 -15.00
CA ASP A 92 -30.03 -15.87 -14.29
C ASP A 92 -29.49 -14.78 -15.25
N ASP A 93 -28.53 -13.99 -14.78
CA ASP A 93 -27.94 -12.89 -15.55
C ASP A 93 -27.16 -13.34 -16.80
N SER A 94 -27.00 -14.65 -17.02
CA SER A 94 -26.46 -15.20 -18.27
C SER A 94 -27.54 -15.51 -19.32
N SER A 95 -28.81 -15.54 -18.94
CA SER A 95 -29.94 -15.81 -19.85
C SER A 95 -30.33 -14.59 -20.68
N GLU A 96 -30.42 -14.77 -21.99
CA GLU A 96 -30.82 -13.72 -22.93
C GLU A 96 -32.29 -13.32 -22.75
N GLU A 97 -33.17 -14.28 -22.45
CA GLU A 97 -34.59 -14.01 -22.16
C GLU A 97 -34.76 -13.15 -20.91
N TRP A 98 -33.95 -13.40 -19.88
CA TRP A 98 -33.96 -12.61 -18.63
C TRP A 98 -33.47 -11.18 -18.88
N ARG A 99 -32.35 -11.03 -19.58
CA ARG A 99 -31.75 -9.72 -19.91
C ARG A 99 -32.60 -8.85 -20.83
N THR A 100 -33.55 -9.45 -21.55
CA THR A 100 -34.45 -8.72 -22.46
C THR A 100 -35.72 -8.25 -21.75
N ALA A 101 -36.14 -8.91 -20.67
CA ALA A 101 -37.39 -8.65 -19.97
C ALA A 101 -37.28 -7.63 -18.81
N VAL A 102 -36.06 -7.42 -18.30
CA VAL A 102 -35.72 -6.50 -17.20
C VAL A 102 -34.95 -5.31 -17.74
#